data_AF-A0A0B0PGK3-F1
#
_entry.id   AF-A0A0B0PGK3-F1
#
_cell.length_a   1.000
_cell.length_b   1.000
_cell.length_c   1.000
_cell.angle_alpha   90.00
_cell.angle_beta   90.00
_cell.angle_gamma   90.00
#
_symmetry.space_group_name_H-M   'P 1'
#
loop_
_entity.id
_entity.type
_entity.pdbx_description
1 polymer ?
#
loop_
_entity_poly.entity_id
_entity_poly.type
_entity_poly.pdbx_seq_one_letter_code
_entity_poly.pdbx_strand_id
1 'polypeptide(L)'
;MLPINYESWHQMPDSNKNQALDNIKERFALEVSDTYVKKALGKKLRDHKSNLKKEYFKKNISLEEKLRNVPSGMLRYQWEDTVRFWNSKKEEGCKRVGTSSKEKQKFTHTAGSKSFAYERSSSQKFGRLQLFDITHMKKNRSPMTSEAEEIMEKLKDKKVKYEAITSSDSSVNLENIDNRIITERLRDQIAQMQASTIEQIAQLRAEAAAREVEQSRKYDELQLQLQNMMTMFQQSQNPPS
;
A
#
# COMPACT_ATOMS: atom_id res chain seq x y z
N MET A 1 -21.84 9.11 -20.44
CA MET A 1 -21.38 8.95 -19.04
C MET A 1 -20.45 7.74 -18.98
N LEU A 2 -19.34 7.78 -18.23
CA LEU A 2 -18.41 6.64 -18.14
C LEU A 2 -18.96 5.57 -17.18
N PRO A 3 -18.93 4.27 -17.53
CA PRO A 3 -19.40 3.21 -16.63
C PRO A 3 -18.58 3.12 -15.34
N ILE A 4 -19.25 2.98 -14.20
CA ILE A 4 -18.58 2.90 -12.89
C ILE A 4 -18.28 1.47 -12.43
N ASN A 5 -18.91 0.46 -13.04
CA ASN A 5 -18.90 -0.93 -12.60
C ASN A 5 -17.59 -1.69 -12.88
N TYR A 6 -16.75 -1.22 -13.81
CA TYR A 6 -15.40 -1.76 -13.98
C TYR A 6 -14.51 -1.40 -12.79
N GLU A 7 -13.75 -2.32 -12.19
CA GLU A 7 -13.01 -2.00 -10.95
C GLU A 7 -12.01 -0.85 -11.17
N SER A 8 -11.31 -0.84 -12.31
CA SER A 8 -10.31 0.17 -12.64
C SER A 8 -10.38 0.69 -14.08
N TRP A 9 -9.78 1.86 -14.33
CA TRP A 9 -9.63 2.41 -15.68
C TRP A 9 -8.93 1.45 -16.65
N HIS A 10 -8.00 0.63 -16.16
CA HIS A 10 -7.26 -0.31 -16.99
C HIS A 10 -8.12 -1.49 -17.45
N GLN A 11 -9.12 -1.88 -16.66
CA GLN A 11 -10.06 -2.96 -17.01
C GLN A 11 -11.23 -2.47 -17.87
N MET A 12 -11.44 -1.16 -17.97
CA MET A 12 -12.46 -0.60 -18.84
C MET A 12 -12.08 -0.88 -20.31
N PRO A 13 -13.01 -1.38 -21.14
CA PRO A 13 -12.76 -1.60 -22.57
C PRO A 13 -12.36 -0.31 -23.28
N ASP A 14 -11.48 -0.43 -24.28
CA ASP A 14 -11.02 0.74 -25.03
C ASP A 14 -12.14 1.38 -25.85
N SER A 15 -13.18 0.63 -26.23
CA SER A 15 -14.39 1.18 -26.86
C SER A 15 -15.04 2.26 -25.98
N ASN A 16 -15.23 2.00 -24.69
CA ASN A 16 -15.77 2.98 -23.75
C ASN A 16 -14.85 4.20 -23.59
N LYS A 17 -13.52 3.97 -23.54
CA LYS A 17 -12.54 5.06 -23.43
C LYS A 17 -12.51 5.94 -24.68
N ASN A 18 -12.57 5.32 -25.85
CA ASN A 18 -12.57 6.01 -27.15
C ASN A 18 -13.87 6.79 -27.33
N GLN A 19 -15.03 6.18 -27.05
CA GLN A 19 -16.31 6.88 -27.09
C GLN A 19 -16.32 8.12 -26.20
N ALA A 20 -15.76 8.04 -24.98
CA ALA A 20 -15.67 9.20 -24.10
C ALA A 20 -14.71 10.28 -24.63
N LEU A 21 -13.62 9.88 -25.30
CA LEU A 21 -12.70 10.80 -25.95
C LEU A 21 -13.36 11.50 -27.14
N ASP A 22 -14.07 10.76 -27.98
CA ASP A 22 -14.75 11.29 -29.18
C ASP A 22 -15.82 12.31 -28.78
N ASN A 23 -16.62 12.00 -27.75
CA ASN A 23 -17.61 12.94 -27.18
C ASN A 23 -16.98 14.26 -26.68
N ILE A 24 -15.72 14.22 -26.20
CA ILE A 24 -15.00 15.42 -25.77
C ILE A 24 -14.53 16.21 -27.00
N LYS A 25 -13.95 15.52 -27.99
CA LYS A 25 -13.46 16.14 -29.23
C LYS A 25 -14.59 16.79 -30.04
N GLU A 26 -15.80 16.24 -29.97
CA GLU A 26 -16.99 16.84 -30.60
C GLU A 26 -17.33 18.22 -30.01
N ARG A 27 -17.02 18.45 -28.73
CA ARG A 27 -17.37 19.69 -28.02
C ARG A 27 -16.21 20.67 -27.86
N PHE A 28 -14.97 20.17 -27.92
CA PHE A 28 -13.78 20.94 -27.60
C PHE A 28 -12.66 20.67 -28.62
N ALA A 29 -12.10 21.75 -29.17
CA ALA A 29 -10.83 21.69 -29.88
C ALA A 29 -9.68 21.56 -28.86
N LEU A 30 -9.02 20.40 -28.83
CA LEU A 30 -7.98 20.09 -27.87
C LEU A 30 -6.61 20.03 -28.54
N GLU A 31 -5.70 20.91 -28.15
CA GLU A 31 -4.27 20.88 -28.53
C GLU A 31 -3.45 19.97 -27.60
N VAL A 32 -4.02 18.84 -27.20
CA VAL A 32 -3.37 17.88 -26.30
C VAL A 32 -3.52 16.47 -26.84
N SER A 33 -2.59 15.59 -26.49
CA SER A 33 -2.62 14.22 -26.96
C SER A 33 -3.79 13.42 -26.39
N ASP A 34 -4.35 12.52 -27.19
CA ASP A 34 -5.40 11.58 -26.78
C ASP A 34 -5.00 10.75 -25.56
N THR A 35 -3.72 10.40 -25.45
CA THR A 35 -3.17 9.67 -24.31
C THR A 35 -3.24 10.50 -23.03
N TYR A 36 -2.98 11.80 -23.10
CA TYR A 36 -3.14 12.72 -21.98
C TYR A 36 -4.60 12.83 -21.56
N VAL A 37 -5.51 13.03 -22.52
CA VAL A 37 -6.97 13.13 -22.24
C VAL A 37 -7.49 11.85 -21.60
N LYS A 38 -7.11 10.68 -22.11
CA LYS A 38 -7.46 9.38 -21.50
C LYS A 38 -6.94 9.24 -20.07
N LYS A 39 -5.71 9.70 -19.78
CA LYS A 39 -5.18 9.73 -18.40
C LYS A 39 -6.00 10.63 -17.49
N ALA A 40 -6.38 11.82 -17.98
CA ALA A 40 -7.23 12.76 -17.25
C ALA A 40 -8.63 12.18 -16.97
N LEU A 41 -9.25 11.53 -17.96
CA LEU A 41 -10.52 10.81 -17.81
C LEU A 41 -10.42 9.71 -16.76
N GLY A 42 -9.36 8.89 -16.81
CA GLY A 42 -9.12 7.85 -15.81
C GLY A 42 -8.97 8.42 -14.39
N LYS A 43 -8.33 9.59 -14.25
CA LYS A 43 -8.29 10.31 -12.96
C LYS A 43 -9.68 10.76 -12.52
N LYS A 44 -10.45 11.41 -13.40
CA LYS A 44 -11.81 11.87 -13.08
C LYS A 44 -12.75 10.74 -12.69
N LEU A 45 -12.64 9.58 -13.33
CA LEU A 45 -13.39 8.37 -12.95
C LEU A 45 -13.03 7.90 -11.53
N ARG A 46 -11.73 7.85 -11.19
CA ARG A 46 -11.29 7.48 -9.83
C ARG A 46 -11.79 8.46 -8.78
N ASP A 47 -11.67 9.77 -9.05
CA ASP A 47 -12.13 10.82 -8.15
C ASP A 47 -13.66 10.71 -7.93
N HIS A 48 -14.42 10.50 -9.01
CA HIS A 48 -15.87 10.32 -8.93
C HIS A 48 -16.26 9.09 -8.09
N LYS A 49 -15.61 7.95 -8.29
CA LYS A 49 -15.83 6.75 -7.46
C LYS A 49 -15.51 6.99 -5.99
N SER A 50 -14.44 7.73 -5.70
CA SER A 50 -14.06 8.10 -4.33
C SER A 50 -15.16 8.93 -3.66
N ASN A 51 -15.69 9.93 -4.38
CA ASN A 51 -16.78 10.77 -3.88
C ASN A 51 -18.05 9.95 -3.63
N LEU A 52 -18.45 9.10 -4.59
CA LEU A 52 -19.59 8.18 -4.42
C LEU A 52 -19.42 7.30 -3.19
N LYS A 53 -18.23 6.72 -3.00
CA LYS A 53 -17.95 5.88 -1.83
C LYS A 53 -18.04 6.69 -0.53
N LYS A 54 -17.54 7.92 -0.52
CA LYS A 54 -17.62 8.81 0.66
C LYS A 54 -19.08 9.16 1.02
N GLU A 55 -19.91 9.45 0.03
CA GLU A 55 -21.30 9.91 0.23
C GLU A 55 -22.25 8.75 0.57
N TYR A 56 -22.14 7.64 -0.16
CA TYR A 56 -23.12 6.56 -0.13
C TYR A 56 -22.63 5.30 0.61
N PHE A 57 -21.32 5.09 0.77
CA PHE A 57 -20.76 3.90 1.44
C PHE A 57 -20.43 4.17 2.92
N LYS A 58 -21.45 4.45 3.72
CA LYS A 58 -21.31 4.61 5.18
C LYS A 58 -21.18 3.24 5.87
N LYS A 59 -20.38 3.17 6.95
CA LYS A 59 -20.06 1.91 7.67
C LYS A 59 -21.28 1.29 8.37
N ASN A 60 -22.23 2.12 8.81
CA ASN A 60 -23.32 1.70 9.70
C ASN A 60 -24.59 1.27 8.94
N ILE A 61 -24.50 1.08 7.62
CA ILE A 61 -25.63 0.77 6.73
C ILE A 61 -25.51 -0.68 6.24
N SER A 62 -26.62 -1.40 6.25
CA SER A 62 -26.70 -2.79 5.74
C SER A 62 -26.39 -2.87 4.24
N LEU A 63 -26.01 -4.04 3.75
CA LEU A 63 -25.74 -4.24 2.32
C LEU A 63 -26.98 -3.97 1.47
N GLU A 64 -28.15 -4.45 1.90
CA GLU A 64 -29.41 -4.24 1.18
C GLU A 64 -29.77 -2.76 1.05
N GLU A 65 -29.59 -2.01 2.13
CA GLU A 65 -29.88 -0.58 2.13
C GLU A 65 -28.90 0.20 1.25
N LYS A 66 -27.62 -0.20 1.19
CA LYS A 66 -26.66 0.34 0.21
C LYS A 66 -27.08 0.09 -1.23
N LEU A 67 -27.64 -1.09 -1.52
CA LEU A 67 -28.11 -1.44 -2.87
C LEU A 67 -29.38 -0.66 -3.26
N ARG A 68 -30.24 -0.32 -2.29
CA ARG A 68 -31.44 0.52 -2.53
C ARG A 68 -31.10 1.98 -2.78
N ASN A 69 -30.02 2.50 -2.19
CA ASN A 69 -29.60 3.90 -2.28
C ASN A 69 -28.81 4.19 -3.58
N VAL A 70 -29.46 4.04 -4.74
CA VAL A 70 -28.88 4.33 -6.06
C VAL A 70 -28.75 5.86 -6.24
N PRO A 71 -27.55 6.39 -6.56
CA PRO A 71 -27.38 7.82 -6.85
C PRO A 71 -28.24 8.28 -8.03
N SER A 72 -28.76 9.51 -7.97
CA SER A 72 -29.54 10.09 -9.07
C SER A 72 -28.69 10.17 -10.34
N GLY A 73 -29.25 9.75 -11.48
CA GLY A 73 -28.54 9.66 -12.76
C GLY A 73 -27.62 8.44 -12.92
N MET A 74 -27.58 7.53 -11.94
CA MET A 74 -26.82 6.29 -12.01
C MET A 74 -27.70 5.12 -12.47
N LEU A 75 -27.16 4.27 -13.34
CA LEU A 75 -27.82 3.03 -13.71
C LEU A 75 -27.77 2.03 -12.55
N ARG A 76 -28.92 1.47 -12.18
CA ARG A 76 -29.05 0.55 -11.03
C ARG A 76 -28.06 -0.61 -11.11
N TYR A 77 -27.94 -1.30 -12.25
CA TYR A 77 -27.03 -2.44 -12.38
C TYR A 77 -25.56 -2.03 -12.16
N GLN A 78 -25.15 -0.85 -12.64
CA GLN A 78 -23.79 -0.35 -12.43
C GLN A 78 -23.51 -0.06 -10.96
N TRP A 79 -24.51 0.47 -10.25
CA TRP A 79 -24.44 0.70 -8.81
C TRP A 79 -24.33 -0.62 -8.06
N GLU A 80 -25.18 -1.59 -8.36
CA GLU A 80 -25.19 -2.89 -7.71
C GLU A 80 -23.83 -3.60 -7.84
N ASP A 81 -23.27 -3.67 -9.05
CA ASP A 81 -21.94 -4.24 -9.31
C ASP A 81 -20.85 -3.55 -8.49
N THR A 82 -20.90 -2.21 -8.45
CA THR A 82 -19.91 -1.39 -7.71
C THR A 82 -20.00 -1.63 -6.21
N VAL A 83 -21.23 -1.70 -5.65
CA VAL A 83 -21.45 -1.97 -4.22
C VAL A 83 -21.02 -3.38 -3.85
N ARG A 84 -21.31 -4.39 -4.69
CA ARG A 84 -20.82 -5.77 -4.50
C ARG A 84 -19.30 -5.80 -4.47
N PHE A 85 -18.63 -5.12 -5.40
CA PHE A 85 -17.18 -5.00 -5.43
C PHE A 85 -16.62 -4.36 -4.15
N TRP A 86 -17.21 -3.26 -3.67
CA TRP A 86 -16.73 -2.57 -2.46
C TRP A 86 -16.90 -3.36 -1.15
N ASN A 87 -17.81 -4.33 -1.11
CA ASN A 87 -17.98 -5.26 0.00
C ASN A 87 -17.20 -6.58 -0.18
N SER A 88 -16.46 -6.74 -1.27
CA SER A 88 -15.70 -7.96 -1.52
C SER A 88 -14.51 -8.09 -0.55
N LYS A 89 -14.09 -9.34 -0.30
CA LYS A 89 -12.87 -9.63 0.48
C LYS A 89 -11.62 -9.00 -0.15
N LYS A 90 -11.60 -8.85 -1.48
CA LYS A 90 -10.51 -8.22 -2.24
C LYS A 90 -10.34 -6.76 -1.85
N GLU A 91 -11.42 -5.99 -1.89
CA GLU A 91 -11.40 -4.58 -1.51
C GLU A 91 -11.05 -4.40 -0.03
N GLU A 92 -11.56 -5.27 0.84
CA GLU A 92 -11.22 -5.25 2.26
C GLU A 92 -9.72 -5.55 2.51
N GLY A 93 -9.16 -6.49 1.75
CA GLY A 93 -7.72 -6.75 1.71
C GLY A 93 -6.92 -5.52 1.29
N CYS A 94 -7.32 -4.85 0.20
CA CYS A 94 -6.67 -3.63 -0.27
C CYS A 94 -6.70 -2.51 0.79
N LYS A 95 -7.82 -2.33 1.50
CA LYS A 95 -7.90 -1.36 2.61
C LYS A 95 -6.93 -1.71 3.73
N ARG A 96 -6.89 -2.97 4.17
CA ARG A 96 -5.97 -3.43 5.23
C ARG A 96 -4.51 -3.19 4.85
N VAL A 97 -4.14 -3.55 3.61
CA VAL A 97 -2.79 -3.30 3.09
C VAL A 97 -2.50 -1.80 3.09
N GLY A 98 -3.43 -0.97 2.59
CA GLY A 98 -3.26 0.49 2.60
C GLY A 98 -3.06 1.08 3.99
N THR A 99 -3.85 0.64 4.98
CA THR A 99 -3.69 1.08 6.39
C THR A 99 -2.35 0.64 6.96
N SER A 100 -1.97 -0.63 6.79
CA SER A 100 -0.69 -1.15 7.28
C SER A 100 0.50 -0.47 6.62
N SER A 101 0.44 -0.20 5.31
CA SER A 101 1.46 0.56 4.60
C SER A 101 1.59 1.99 5.12
N LYS A 102 0.46 2.65 5.44
CA LYS A 102 0.46 3.99 6.03
C LYS A 102 1.06 4.00 7.43
N GLU A 103 0.76 2.99 8.26
CA GLU A 103 1.36 2.84 9.60
C GLU A 103 2.88 2.65 9.53
N LYS A 104 3.38 1.99 8.47
CA LYS A 104 4.82 1.83 8.22
C LYS A 104 5.50 3.06 7.64
N GLN A 105 4.75 4.08 7.19
CA GLN A 105 5.33 5.33 6.71
C GLN A 105 5.74 6.20 7.90
N LYS A 106 7.05 6.21 8.18
CA LYS A 106 7.54 6.73 9.46
C LYS A 106 7.85 8.23 9.50
N PHE A 107 8.13 8.83 8.35
CA PHE A 107 8.33 10.27 8.23
C PHE A 107 7.90 10.79 6.85
N THR A 108 7.49 12.06 6.82
CA THR A 108 7.07 12.78 5.60
C THR A 108 8.05 13.93 5.33
N HIS A 109 8.31 14.23 4.06
CA HIS A 109 9.10 15.41 3.70
C HIS A 109 8.32 16.72 3.88
N THR A 110 9.02 17.82 4.14
CA THR A 110 8.49 19.17 4.42
C THR A 110 8.38 20.04 3.16
N ALA A 111 8.79 19.56 1.99
CA ALA A 111 8.77 20.31 0.72
C ALA A 111 7.36 20.80 0.29
N GLY A 112 6.30 20.24 0.89
CA GLY A 112 4.91 20.59 0.58
C GLY A 112 4.58 20.28 -0.89
N SER A 113 3.81 21.13 -1.54
CA SER A 113 3.43 20.95 -2.96
C SER A 113 4.56 21.24 -3.95
N LYS A 114 5.77 21.60 -3.49
CA LYS A 114 6.92 21.80 -4.37
C LYS A 114 7.48 20.44 -4.77
N SER A 115 7.69 20.25 -6.07
CA SER A 115 8.33 19.02 -6.55
C SER A 115 9.83 19.04 -6.24
N PHE A 116 10.43 17.87 -6.01
CA PHE A 116 11.89 17.76 -5.88
C PHE A 116 12.64 18.25 -7.12
N ALA A 117 12.03 18.13 -8.30
CA ALA A 117 12.59 18.69 -9.54
C ALA A 117 12.65 20.22 -9.46
N TYR A 118 11.58 20.85 -8.98
CA TYR A 118 11.55 22.28 -8.72
C TYR A 118 12.59 22.65 -7.66
N GLU A 119 12.62 22.00 -6.50
CA GLU A 119 13.60 22.30 -5.44
C GLU A 119 15.06 22.16 -5.88
N ARG A 120 15.37 21.14 -6.71
CA ARG A 120 16.71 20.91 -7.29
C ARG A 120 17.10 21.96 -8.33
N SER A 121 16.12 22.56 -9.01
CA SER A 121 16.34 23.61 -10.02
C SER A 121 16.31 25.04 -9.45
N SER A 122 15.51 25.27 -8.39
CA SER A 122 15.24 26.59 -7.82
C SER A 122 16.20 26.97 -6.70
N SER A 123 16.80 25.97 -6.05
CA SER A 123 17.72 26.18 -4.94
C SER A 123 19.14 25.94 -5.42
N GLN A 124 20.08 26.73 -4.92
CA GLN A 124 21.52 26.54 -4.98
C GLN A 124 21.89 25.04 -5.03
N LYS A 125 22.83 24.64 -5.90
CA LYS A 125 23.18 23.22 -6.16
C LYS A 125 23.59 22.51 -4.87
N PHE A 126 22.61 21.99 -4.14
CA PHE A 126 22.81 21.24 -2.92
C PHE A 126 23.11 19.79 -3.28
N GLY A 127 24.07 19.19 -2.57
CA GLY A 127 24.32 17.75 -2.63
C GLY A 127 23.05 16.96 -2.27
N ARG A 128 22.98 15.70 -2.68
CA ARG A 128 21.78 14.86 -2.42
C ARG A 128 21.55 14.68 -0.91
N LEU A 129 22.62 14.63 -0.11
CA LEU A 129 22.53 14.57 1.35
C LEU A 129 21.97 15.87 1.94
N GLN A 130 22.41 17.02 1.43
CA GLN A 130 21.93 18.31 1.90
C GLN A 130 20.47 18.57 1.52
N LEU A 131 20.03 18.05 0.37
CA LEU A 131 18.61 18.07 -0.01
C LEU A 131 17.76 17.23 0.97
N PHE A 132 18.28 16.09 1.44
CA PHE A 132 17.61 15.29 2.47
C PHE A 132 17.45 16.09 3.77
N ASP A 133 18.51 16.77 4.23
CA ASP A 133 18.45 17.60 5.44
C ASP A 133 17.38 18.70 5.32
N ILE A 134 17.38 19.47 4.22
CA ILE A 134 16.42 20.56 4.00
C ILE A 134 14.98 20.04 4.01
N THR A 135 14.74 18.90 3.38
CA THR A 135 13.40 18.35 3.18
C THR A 135 12.89 17.58 4.40
N HIS A 136 13.74 17.28 5.39
CA HIS A 136 13.38 16.56 6.61
C HIS A 136 13.60 17.38 7.89
N MET A 137 13.86 18.67 7.76
CA MET A 137 13.87 19.64 8.85
C MET A 137 12.55 20.42 8.93
N LYS A 138 12.20 20.82 10.16
CA LYS A 138 11.15 21.82 10.46
C LYS A 138 11.66 23.23 10.15
N LYS A 139 10.74 24.21 10.12
CA LYS A 139 11.10 25.63 9.93
C LYS A 139 12.05 26.18 11.00
N ASN A 140 12.02 25.62 12.21
CA ASN A 140 12.92 25.96 13.31
C ASN A 140 14.27 25.19 13.26
N ARG A 141 14.57 24.49 12.15
CA ARG A 141 15.77 23.68 11.91
C ARG A 141 15.95 22.45 12.81
N SER A 142 14.92 22.03 13.55
CA SER A 142 14.97 20.72 14.21
C SER A 142 14.49 19.59 13.28
N PRO A 143 14.93 18.34 13.50
CA PRO A 143 14.46 17.20 12.73
C PRO A 143 12.93 17.01 12.83
N MET A 144 12.32 16.51 11.76
CA MET A 144 10.88 16.23 11.73
C MET A 144 10.46 15.15 12.72
N THR A 145 11.25 14.08 12.83
CA THR A 145 11.06 12.92 13.70
C THR A 145 12.41 12.44 14.24
N SER A 146 12.40 11.67 15.33
CA SER A 146 13.61 11.06 15.91
C SER A 146 14.30 10.10 14.93
N GLU A 147 13.54 9.40 14.09
CA GLU A 147 14.12 8.52 13.07
C GLU A 147 14.78 9.31 11.93
N ALA A 148 14.23 10.46 11.55
CA ALA A 148 14.88 11.34 10.58
C ALA A 148 16.20 11.87 11.15
N GLU A 149 16.23 12.22 12.44
CA GLU A 149 17.44 12.60 13.16
C GLU A 149 18.50 11.50 13.15
N GLU A 150 18.14 10.27 13.49
CA GLU A 150 19.03 9.11 13.44
C GLU A 150 19.61 8.88 12.03
N ILE A 151 18.79 9.04 10.99
CA ILE A 151 19.24 8.93 9.59
C ILE A 151 20.21 10.06 9.26
N MET A 152 19.90 11.30 9.63
CA MET A 152 20.75 12.47 9.37
C MET A 152 22.11 12.31 10.05
N GLU A 153 22.14 11.84 11.29
CA GLU A 153 23.38 11.57 12.05
C GLU A 153 24.23 10.50 11.35
N LYS A 154 23.63 9.36 11.00
CA LYS A 154 24.31 8.28 10.25
C LYS A 154 24.87 8.74 8.90
N LEU A 155 24.15 9.64 8.20
CA LEU A 155 24.62 10.20 6.94
C LEU A 155 25.81 11.15 7.16
N LYS A 156 25.79 11.96 8.23
CA LYS A 156 26.92 12.82 8.61
C LYS A 156 28.16 12.02 8.96
N ASP A 157 28.04 10.96 9.76
CA ASP A 157 29.17 10.11 10.13
C ASP A 157 29.81 9.43 8.90
N LYS A 158 28.97 8.89 8.00
CA LYS A 158 29.44 8.30 6.74
C LYS A 158 30.13 9.34 5.85
N LYS A 159 29.61 10.57 5.81
CA LYS A 159 30.20 11.67 5.05
C LYS A 159 31.60 12.01 5.57
N VAL A 160 31.76 12.21 6.87
CA VAL A 160 33.07 12.48 7.50
C VAL A 160 34.07 11.37 7.19
N LYS A 161 33.64 10.11 7.29
CA LYS A 161 34.48 8.94 6.96
C LYS A 161 34.97 8.97 5.50
N TYR A 162 34.08 9.26 4.55
CA TYR A 162 34.44 9.29 3.13
C TYR A 162 35.25 10.50 2.72
N GLU A 163 35.03 11.66 3.34
CA GLU A 163 35.85 12.86 3.15
C GLU A 163 37.28 12.63 3.65
N ALA A 164 37.46 11.94 4.79
CA ALA A 164 38.77 11.56 5.30
C ALA A 164 39.53 10.63 4.34
N ILE A 165 38.84 9.63 3.75
CA ILE A 165 39.42 8.72 2.75
C ILE A 165 39.79 9.48 1.47
N THR A 166 38.93 10.39 1.01
CA THR A 166 39.15 11.18 -0.20
C THR A 166 40.29 12.17 -0.05
N SER A 167 40.52 12.71 1.16
CA SER A 167 41.70 13.54 1.43
C SER A 167 43.03 12.78 1.24
N SER A 168 43.01 11.44 1.22
CA SER A 168 44.17 10.60 0.93
C SER A 168 44.26 10.17 -0.54
N ASP A 169 43.20 10.31 -1.32
CA ASP A 169 43.10 9.83 -2.71
C ASP A 169 42.51 10.93 -3.59
N SER A 170 43.39 11.72 -4.22
CA SER A 170 43.07 12.96 -4.94
C SER A 170 42.14 12.83 -6.16
N SER A 171 41.61 11.63 -6.43
CA SER A 171 40.85 11.27 -7.63
C SER A 171 39.31 11.29 -7.46
N VAL A 172 38.79 11.47 -6.23
CA VAL A 172 37.34 11.28 -5.95
C VAL A 172 36.58 12.61 -5.86
N ASN A 173 35.58 12.80 -6.73
CA ASN A 173 34.68 13.98 -6.75
C ASN A 173 33.61 13.90 -5.63
N LEU A 174 33.24 15.04 -5.03
CA LEU A 174 32.22 15.17 -3.96
C LEU A 174 30.85 14.57 -4.33
N GLU A 175 30.37 14.73 -5.57
CA GLU A 175 29.07 14.14 -6.00
C GLU A 175 29.15 12.61 -6.10
N ASN A 176 30.36 12.05 -6.27
CA ASN A 176 30.60 10.61 -6.20
C ASN A 176 30.48 10.09 -4.76
N ILE A 177 30.88 10.90 -3.77
CA ILE A 177 30.78 10.55 -2.34
C ILE A 177 29.32 10.44 -1.90
N ASP A 178 28.49 11.47 -2.21
CA ASP A 178 27.06 11.46 -1.89
C ASP A 178 26.35 10.22 -2.49
N ASN A 179 26.63 9.90 -3.75
CA ASN A 179 26.04 8.75 -4.44
C ASN A 179 26.48 7.41 -3.81
N ARG A 180 27.76 7.30 -3.42
CA ARG A 180 28.28 6.12 -2.73
C ARG A 180 27.61 5.92 -1.38
N ILE A 181 27.49 6.98 -0.58
CA ILE A 181 26.82 6.95 0.74
C ILE A 181 25.36 6.51 0.60
N ILE A 182 24.64 7.07 -0.37
CA ILE A 182 23.23 6.72 -0.63
C ILE A 182 23.11 5.25 -1.06
N THR A 183 23.98 4.79 -1.96
CA THR A 183 23.95 3.40 -2.44
C THR A 183 24.21 2.41 -1.32
N GLU A 184 25.18 2.69 -0.44
CA GLU A 184 25.45 1.86 0.73
C GLU A 184 24.29 1.88 1.72
N ARG A 185 23.70 3.05 1.97
CA ARG A 185 22.53 3.14 2.86
C ARG A 185 21.34 2.34 2.33
N LEU A 186 21.10 2.38 1.01
CA LEU A 186 20.06 1.57 0.37
C LEU A 186 20.35 0.07 0.52
N ARG A 187 21.61 -0.35 0.38
CA ARG A 187 22.02 -1.75 0.59
C ARG A 187 21.77 -2.19 2.03
N ASP A 188 22.15 -1.37 3.02
CA ASP A 188 21.91 -1.65 4.44
C ASP A 188 20.40 -1.79 4.73
N GLN A 189 19.58 -0.91 4.17
CA GLN A 189 18.12 -0.98 4.33
C GLN A 189 17.52 -2.26 3.71
N ILE A 190 17.99 -2.65 2.51
CA ILE A 190 17.55 -3.90 1.87
C ILE A 190 17.91 -5.10 2.75
N ALA A 191 19.13 -5.15 3.29
CA ALA A 191 19.55 -6.23 4.18
C ALA A 191 18.70 -6.29 5.46
N GLN A 192 18.39 -5.14 6.06
CA GLN A 192 17.49 -5.06 7.23
C GLN A 192 16.08 -5.55 6.91
N MET A 193 15.52 -5.17 5.76
CA MET A 193 14.21 -5.66 5.32
C MET A 193 14.21 -7.16 5.08
N GLN A 194 15.27 -7.70 4.47
CA GLN A 194 15.41 -9.13 4.24
C GLN A 194 15.47 -9.90 5.56
N ALA A 195 16.27 -9.44 6.52
CA ALA A 195 16.36 -10.05 7.85
C ALA A 195 15.00 -10.06 8.58
N SER A 196 14.30 -8.92 8.61
CA SER A 196 12.97 -8.81 9.22
C SER A 196 11.93 -9.69 8.52
N THR A 197 12.01 -9.84 7.20
CA THR A 197 11.11 -10.73 6.43
C THR A 197 11.37 -12.20 6.78
N ILE A 198 12.64 -12.60 6.88
CA ILE A 198 13.02 -13.96 7.27
C ILE A 198 12.48 -14.28 8.67
N GLU A 199 12.61 -13.33 9.61
CA GLU A 199 12.09 -13.46 10.97
C GLU A 199 10.55 -13.61 10.98
N GLN A 200 9.83 -12.79 10.23
CA GLN A 200 8.37 -12.90 10.10
C GLN A 200 7.93 -14.23 9.49
N ILE A 201 8.66 -14.73 8.48
CA ILE A 201 8.38 -16.05 7.87
C ILE A 201 8.60 -17.16 8.90
N ALA A 202 9.66 -17.08 9.69
CA ALA A 202 9.94 -18.06 10.74
C ALA A 202 8.82 -18.09 11.79
N GLN A 203 8.36 -16.91 12.23
CA GLN A 203 7.23 -16.81 13.17
C GLN A 203 5.95 -17.40 12.60
N LEU A 204 5.59 -17.07 11.35
CA LEU A 204 4.40 -17.61 10.69
C LEU A 204 4.45 -19.14 10.54
N ARG A 205 5.65 -19.70 10.25
CA ARG A 205 5.84 -21.15 10.17
C ARG A 205 5.69 -21.82 11.54
N ALA A 206 6.22 -21.21 12.59
CA ALA A 206 6.06 -21.71 13.96
C ALA A 206 4.60 -21.68 14.41
N GLU A 207 3.87 -20.60 14.11
CA GLU A 207 2.43 -20.49 14.40
C GLU A 207 1.60 -21.52 13.61
N ALA A 208 1.92 -21.74 12.34
CA ALA A 208 1.26 -22.76 11.52
C ALA A 208 1.46 -24.17 12.10
N ALA A 209 2.71 -24.51 12.44
CA ALA A 209 3.04 -25.80 13.06
C ALA A 209 2.33 -25.99 14.42
N ALA A 210 2.25 -24.95 15.24
CA ALA A 210 1.52 -25.00 16.50
C ALA A 210 0.02 -25.26 16.30
N ARG A 211 -0.60 -24.63 15.30
CA ARG A 211 -2.01 -24.87 14.96
C ARG A 211 -2.25 -26.28 14.43
N GLU A 212 -1.34 -26.82 13.63
CA GLU A 212 -1.43 -28.22 13.16
C GLU A 212 -1.36 -29.21 14.32
N VAL A 213 -0.43 -29.03 15.26
CA VAL A 213 -0.33 -29.86 16.46
C VAL A 213 -1.60 -29.77 17.32
N GLU A 214 -2.17 -28.57 17.49
CA GLU A 214 -3.41 -28.39 18.24
C GLU A 214 -4.61 -29.06 17.54
N GLN A 215 -4.69 -28.96 16.20
CA GLN A 215 -5.73 -29.64 15.43
C GLN A 215 -5.64 -31.16 15.54
N SER A 216 -4.43 -31.72 15.43
CA SER A 216 -4.22 -33.16 15.59
C SER A 216 -4.63 -33.63 16.99
N ARG A 217 -4.25 -32.90 18.05
CA ARG A 217 -4.69 -33.24 19.43
C ARG A 217 -6.21 -33.26 19.58
N LYS A 218 -6.91 -32.25 19.04
CA LYS A 218 -8.38 -32.19 19.07
C LYS A 218 -9.00 -33.36 18.31
N TYR A 219 -8.38 -33.77 17.20
CA TYR A 219 -8.84 -34.92 16.42
C TYR A 219 -8.67 -36.24 17.20
N ASP A 220 -7.51 -36.45 17.82
CA ASP A 220 -7.22 -37.64 18.62
C ASP A 220 -8.16 -37.74 19.84
N GLU A 221 -8.44 -36.62 20.52
CA GLU A 221 -9.41 -36.55 21.62
C GLU A 221 -10.83 -36.94 21.15
N LEU A 222 -11.26 -36.44 19.98
CA LEU A 222 -12.57 -36.76 19.42
C LEU A 222 -12.68 -38.26 19.06
N GLN A 223 -11.61 -38.83 18.50
CA GLN A 223 -11.56 -40.28 18.21
C GLN A 223 -11.68 -41.12 19.49
N LEU A 224 -10.96 -40.73 20.55
CA LEU A 224 -11.04 -41.43 21.83
C LEU A 224 -12.44 -41.37 22.45
N GLN A 225 -13.10 -40.20 22.39
CA GLN A 225 -14.48 -40.04 22.83
C GLN A 225 -15.44 -40.95 22.06
N LEU A 226 -15.29 -41.02 20.73
CA LEU A 226 -16.11 -41.87 19.88
C LEU A 226 -15.92 -43.36 20.22
N GLN A 227 -14.68 -43.79 20.43
CA GLN A 227 -14.36 -45.17 20.79
C GLN A 227 -14.95 -45.57 22.15
N ASN A 228 -14.88 -44.67 23.14
CA ASN A 228 -15.51 -44.89 24.45
C ASN A 228 -17.04 -45.02 24.34
N MET A 229 -17.69 -44.18 23.53
CA MET A 229 -19.14 -44.29 23.28
C MET A 229 -19.52 -45.61 22.60
N MET A 230 -18.74 -46.05 21.60
CA MET A 230 -18.97 -47.34 20.94
C MET A 230 -18.84 -48.52 21.91
N THR A 231 -17.85 -48.47 22.80
CA THR A 231 -17.63 -49.51 23.82
C THR A 231 -18.81 -49.57 24.80
N MET A 232 -19.26 -48.42 25.32
CA MET A 232 -20.43 -48.37 26.20
C MET A 232 -21.71 -48.84 25.50
N PHE A 233 -21.88 -48.50 24.22
CA PHE A 233 -23.02 -48.97 23.42
C PHE A 233 -22.99 -50.49 23.22
N GLN A 234 -21.84 -51.10 22.94
CA GLN A 234 -21.73 -52.56 22.86
C GLN A 234 -22.02 -53.25 24.19
N GLN A 235 -21.57 -52.70 25.31
CA GLN A 235 -21.85 -53.23 26.64
C GLN A 235 -23.33 -53.21 26.99
N SER A 236 -24.10 -52.19 26.54
CA SER A 236 -25.54 -52.13 26.80
C SER A 236 -26.38 -53.09 25.95
N GLN A 237 -25.82 -53.60 24.84
CA GLN A 237 -26.49 -54.57 23.96
C GLN A 237 -26.30 -56.03 24.39
N ASN A 238 -25.33 -56.32 25.29
CA ASN A 238 -25.09 -57.66 25.81
C ASN A 238 -25.78 -57.81 27.17
N PRO A 239 -26.87 -58.59 27.31
CA PRO A 239 -27.50 -58.81 28.61
C PRO A 239 -26.56 -59.62 29.52
N PRO A 240 -26.53 -59.36 30.83
CA PRO A 240 -25.80 -60.19 31.77
C PRO A 240 -26.42 -61.59 31.79
N SER A 241 -25.56 -62.61 31.63
CA SER A 241 -25.94 -64.03 31.66
C SER A 241 -26.25 -64.53 33.07
#